data_AF-L7U394-F1
#
_entry.id   AF-L7U394-F1
#
_cell.length_a   1.000
_cell.length_b   1.000
_cell.length_c   1.000
_cell.angle_alpha   90.00
_cell.angle_beta   90.00
_cell.angle_gamma   90.00
#
_symmetry.space_group_name_H-M   'P 1'
#
loop_
_entity.id
_entity.type
_entity.pdbx_description
1 polymer ?
#
loop_
_entity_poly.entity_id
_entity_poly.type
_entity_poly.pdbx_seq_one_letter_code
_entity_poly.pdbx_strand_id
1 'polypeptide(L)'
;MSTRRGGIISLNINGVLYDCKGNFTYSLGLGLREGIVGADRPHGFKETPQIPYIEGEITDRKDLKLKDLLSLTEATATLSLANGKTVVLSRAYYAGDGVGNTEEGNIQLRLEGETAEEI
;
A
#
# COMPACT_ATOMS: atom_id res chain seq x y z
N MET A 1 3.08 -23.41 -15.71
CA MET A 1 3.92 -22.48 -14.93
C MET A 1 3.77 -21.10 -15.56
N SER A 2 3.03 -20.19 -14.93
CA SER A 2 2.68 -18.90 -15.53
C SER A 2 3.83 -17.90 -15.32
N THR A 3 4.47 -17.54 -16.42
CA THR A 3 5.60 -16.59 -16.52
C THR A 3 5.13 -15.13 -16.41
N ARG A 4 4.17 -14.83 -15.53
CA ARG A 4 3.66 -13.45 -15.34
C ARG A 4 4.34 -12.83 -14.12
N ARG A 5 5.45 -12.13 -14.33
CA ARG A 5 6.19 -11.45 -13.24
C ARG A 5 5.70 -10.02 -12.95
N GLY A 6 4.71 -9.52 -13.69
CA GLY A 6 4.12 -8.20 -13.49
C GLY A 6 2.93 -7.97 -14.43
N GLY A 7 2.05 -7.04 -14.07
CA GLY A 7 0.97 -6.54 -14.95
C GLY A 7 -0.46 -6.82 -14.46
N ILE A 8 -0.66 -7.73 -13.50
CA ILE A 8 -1.97 -7.90 -12.84
C ILE A 8 -1.76 -7.68 -11.35
N ILE A 9 -2.25 -6.56 -10.87
CA ILE A 9 -2.36 -6.25 -9.46
C ILE A 9 -3.84 -6.14 -9.14
N SER A 10 -4.24 -6.65 -7.99
CA SER A 10 -5.63 -6.63 -7.55
C SER A 10 -5.65 -6.10 -6.13
N LEU A 11 -6.16 -4.88 -5.99
CA LEU A 11 -6.40 -4.29 -4.68
C LEU A 11 -7.84 -4.55 -4.29
N ASN A 12 -8.03 -5.19 -3.15
CA ASN A 12 -9.33 -5.37 -2.53
C ASN A 12 -9.36 -4.57 -1.23
N ILE A 13 -10.30 -3.66 -1.06
CA ILE A 13 -10.49 -2.91 0.19
C ILE A 13 -11.89 -3.24 0.72
N ASN A 14 -11.98 -3.80 1.92
CA ASN A 14 -13.26 -4.18 2.56
C ASN A 14 -14.19 -5.02 1.65
N GLY A 15 -13.63 -5.90 0.82
CA GLY A 15 -14.39 -6.75 -0.10
C GLY A 15 -14.65 -6.12 -1.47
N VAL A 16 -14.37 -4.83 -1.66
CA VAL A 16 -14.50 -4.13 -2.95
C VAL A 16 -13.21 -4.26 -3.73
N LEU A 17 -13.30 -4.81 -4.95
CA LEU A 17 -12.17 -4.89 -5.87
C LEU A 17 -12.00 -3.57 -6.62
N TYR A 18 -10.80 -3.00 -6.57
CA TYR A 18 -10.44 -1.76 -7.23
C TYR A 18 -9.58 -2.00 -8.47
N ASP A 19 -9.88 -1.27 -9.54
CA ASP A 19 -9.09 -1.30 -10.77
C ASP A 19 -7.80 -0.51 -10.56
N CYS A 20 -6.72 -1.24 -10.33
CA CYS A 20 -5.39 -0.70 -10.10
C CYS A 20 -4.75 -0.28 -11.43
N LYS A 21 -4.23 0.94 -11.51
CA LYS A 21 -3.54 1.48 -12.68
C LYS A 21 -2.12 1.85 -12.30
N GLY A 22 -1.14 1.49 -13.13
CA GLY A 22 0.25 1.90 -12.91
C GLY A 22 0.99 1.09 -11.83
N ASN A 23 1.78 1.79 -11.03
CA ASN A 23 2.72 1.19 -10.08
C ASN A 23 2.16 1.24 -8.65
N PHE A 24 2.34 0.14 -7.91
CA PHE A 24 1.95 0.04 -6.51
C PHE A 24 3.21 -0.17 -5.68
N THR A 25 3.38 0.67 -4.67
CA THR A 25 4.42 0.54 -3.66
C THR A 25 3.76 0.10 -2.37
N TYR A 26 4.37 -0.88 -1.71
CA TYR A 26 3.92 -1.34 -0.40
C TYR A 26 5.12 -1.42 0.54
N SER A 27 4.87 -1.12 1.80
CA SER A 27 5.81 -1.31 2.90
C SER A 27 5.12 -2.12 3.98
N LEU A 28 5.80 -3.18 4.43
CA LEU A 28 5.32 -4.04 5.51
C LEU A 28 5.53 -3.40 6.89
N GLY A 29 6.08 -2.18 6.97
CA GLY A 29 6.34 -1.51 8.25
C GLY A 29 7.38 -2.24 9.11
N LEU A 30 8.17 -3.14 8.52
CA LEU A 30 9.27 -3.80 9.21
C LEU A 30 10.23 -2.72 9.69
N GLY A 31 10.56 -2.76 10.99
CA GLY A 31 11.41 -1.75 11.62
C GLY A 31 12.67 -1.51 10.81
N LEU A 32 12.88 -0.27 10.37
CA LEU A 32 14.07 0.08 9.62
C LEU A 32 15.25 0.00 10.57
N ARG A 33 16.15 -0.95 10.30
CA ARG A 33 17.36 -1.14 11.10
C ARG A 33 18.47 -0.28 10.52
N GLU A 34 18.63 0.92 11.06
CA GLU A 34 19.75 1.77 10.73
C GLU A 34 20.95 1.39 11.60
N GLY A 35 22.03 0.94 10.97
CA GLY A 35 23.28 0.64 11.67
C GLY A 35 23.95 1.92 12.16
N ILE A 36 24.12 2.05 13.47
CA ILE A 36 24.88 3.16 14.06
C ILE A 36 26.37 2.82 13.90
N VAL A 37 27.03 3.48 12.95
CA VAL A 37 28.47 3.40 12.77
C VAL A 37 29.13 4.48 13.63
N GLY A 38 29.73 4.07 14.74
CA GLY A 38 30.67 4.91 15.48
C GLY A 38 32.03 4.89 14.78
N ALA A 39 32.82 5.96 14.93
CA ALA A 39 34.13 6.13 14.27
C ALA A 39 35.21 5.08 14.64
N ASP A 40 34.90 4.12 15.51
CA ASP A 40 35.82 3.06 15.96
C ASP A 40 35.29 1.65 15.66
N ARG A 41 33.99 1.36 15.96
CA ARG A 41 33.32 0.07 15.71
C ARG A 41 31.80 0.27 15.55
N PRO A 42 31.08 -0.62 14.82
CA PRO A 42 29.61 -0.60 14.79
C PRO A 42 29.06 -0.76 16.21
N HIS A 43 28.32 0.25 16.68
CA HIS A 43 27.88 0.36 18.07
C HIS A 43 26.48 -0.25 18.32
N GLY A 44 25.74 -0.56 17.27
CA GLY A 44 24.41 -1.17 17.37
C GLY A 44 23.53 -0.82 16.17
N PHE A 45 22.27 -1.21 16.26
CA PHE A 45 21.22 -0.82 15.31
C PHE A 45 20.17 0.00 16.05
N LYS A 46 19.70 1.09 15.43
CA LYS A 46 18.48 1.78 15.85
C LYS A 46 17.35 1.19 15.03
N GLU A 47 16.35 0.65 15.70
CA GLU A 47 15.12 0.19 15.05
C GLU A 47 14.10 1.32 15.15
N THR A 48 13.77 1.94 14.02
CA THR A 48 12.65 2.88 13.95
C THR A 48 11.39 2.11 13.56
N PRO A 49 10.31 2.20 14.36
CA PRO A 49 9.03 1.63 13.95
C PRO A 49 8.54 2.38 12.71
N GLN A 50 8.29 1.64 11.64
CA GLN A 50 7.75 2.19 10.40
C GLN A 50 6.29 1.78 10.29
N ILE A 51 5.42 2.72 9.94
CA ILE A 51 4.01 2.43 9.69
C ILE A 51 3.93 1.68 8.35
N PRO A 52 3.28 0.51 8.29
CA PRO A 52 3.06 -0.16 7.04
C PRO A 52 2.10 0.64 6.17
N TYR A 53 2.38 0.69 4.87
CA TYR A 53 1.57 1.47 3.93
C TYR A 53 1.49 0.80 2.57
N ILE A 54 0.40 1.06 1.86
CA ILE A 54 0.22 0.73 0.45
C ILE A 54 -0.13 2.03 -0.26
N GLU A 55 0.68 2.38 -1.24
CA GLU A 55 0.49 3.52 -2.10
C GLU A 55 0.38 3.05 -3.56
N GLY A 56 -0.53 3.63 -4.30
CA GLY A 56 -0.72 3.28 -5.70
C GLY A 56 -1.75 4.17 -6.38
N GLU A 57 -1.95 3.94 -7.66
CA GLU A 57 -2.95 4.65 -8.44
C GLU A 57 -4.08 3.69 -8.83
N ILE A 58 -5.33 4.13 -8.66
CA ILE A 58 -6.51 3.38 -9.07
C ILE A 58 -7.27 4.17 -10.12
N THR A 59 -8.04 3.50 -10.95
CA THR A 59 -8.87 4.16 -11.96
C THR A 59 -10.16 4.68 -11.29
N ASP A 60 -10.49 5.95 -11.54
CA ASP A 60 -11.76 6.53 -11.13
C ASP A 60 -12.89 5.93 -11.97
N ARG A 61 -13.70 5.07 -11.35
CA ARG A 61 -14.95 4.57 -11.94
C ARG A 61 -16.09 5.47 -11.51
N LYS A 62 -17.08 5.61 -12.39
CA LYS A 62 -18.31 6.39 -12.14
C LYS A 62 -19.06 5.99 -10.85
N ASP A 63 -18.90 4.75 -10.41
CA ASP A 63 -19.54 4.21 -9.20
C ASP A 63 -18.69 4.40 -7.92
N LEU A 64 -17.46 4.88 -8.06
CA LEU A 64 -16.50 4.99 -6.98
C LEU A 64 -16.58 6.39 -6.35
N LYS A 65 -16.99 6.44 -5.10
CA LYS A 65 -17.01 7.70 -4.35
C LYS A 65 -15.67 7.91 -3.66
N LEU A 66 -14.88 8.86 -4.17
CA LEU A 66 -13.68 9.38 -3.53
C LEU A 66 -13.91 9.74 -2.06
N LYS A 67 -15.08 10.30 -1.74
CA LYS A 67 -15.47 10.64 -0.36
C LYS A 67 -15.51 9.43 0.56
N ASP A 68 -15.96 8.29 0.07
CA ASP A 68 -16.04 7.06 0.85
C ASP A 68 -14.63 6.48 1.08
N LEU A 69 -13.76 6.54 0.06
CA LEU A 69 -12.33 6.21 0.19
C LEU A 69 -11.63 7.10 1.24
N LEU A 70 -11.79 8.41 1.15
CA LEU A 70 -11.21 9.38 2.09
C LEU A 70 -11.72 9.19 3.52
N SER A 71 -12.94 8.65 3.68
CA SER A 71 -13.52 8.36 5.00
C SER A 71 -13.12 7.00 5.59
N LEU A 72 -12.27 6.22 4.90
CA LEU A 72 -11.78 4.93 5.41
C LEU A 72 -10.84 5.16 6.60
N THR A 73 -11.24 4.68 7.77
CA THR A 73 -10.46 4.76 9.02
C THR A 73 -10.08 3.40 9.59
N GLU A 74 -10.85 2.34 9.32
CA GLU A 74 -10.59 0.96 9.77
C GLU A 74 -10.87 -0.05 8.65
N ALA A 75 -10.21 0.13 7.51
CA ALA A 75 -10.35 -0.75 6.36
C ALA A 75 -9.33 -1.91 6.39
N THR A 76 -9.66 -3.02 5.74
CA THR A 76 -8.70 -4.07 5.43
C THR A 76 -8.39 -4.01 3.94
N ALA A 77 -7.14 -3.73 3.59
CA ALA A 77 -6.69 -3.61 2.20
C ALA A 77 -5.78 -4.78 1.85
N THR A 78 -6.18 -5.56 0.86
CA THR A 78 -5.45 -6.72 0.35
C THR A 78 -4.94 -6.42 -1.05
N LEU A 79 -3.64 -6.32 -1.21
CA LEU A 79 -2.96 -6.16 -2.49
C LEU A 79 -2.40 -7.51 -2.93
N SER A 80 -2.98 -8.09 -3.97
CA SER A 80 -2.46 -9.29 -4.61
C SER A 80 -1.61 -8.92 -5.82
N LEU A 81 -0.37 -9.40 -5.85
CA LEU A 81 0.59 -9.15 -6.92
C LEU A 81 0.64 -10.31 -7.91
N ALA A 82 0.92 -10.02 -9.18
CA ALA A 82 1.07 -11.02 -10.24
C ALA A 82 2.14 -12.09 -9.95
N ASN A 83 3.10 -11.80 -9.08
CA ASN A 83 4.15 -12.74 -8.67
C ASN A 83 3.66 -13.82 -7.68
N GLY A 84 2.39 -13.77 -7.27
CA GLY A 84 1.78 -14.71 -6.34
C GLY A 84 1.87 -14.32 -4.86
N LYS A 85 2.42 -13.14 -4.56
CA LYS A 85 2.45 -12.58 -3.19
C LYS A 85 1.19 -11.80 -2.91
N THR A 86 0.65 -11.93 -1.71
CA THR A 86 -0.49 -11.13 -1.25
C THR A 86 -0.11 -10.35 0.00
N VAL A 87 -0.23 -9.03 -0.06
CA VAL A 87 0.02 -8.12 1.07
C VAL A 87 -1.32 -7.70 1.66
N VAL A 88 -1.52 -7.96 2.94
CA VAL A 88 -2.74 -7.62 3.67
C VAL A 88 -2.41 -6.55 4.70
N LEU A 89 -2.92 -5.34 4.49
CA LEU A 89 -2.99 -4.28 5.51
C LEU A 89 -4.27 -4.45 6.32
N SER A 90 -4.13 -4.52 7.64
CA SER A 90 -5.25 -4.50 8.58
C SER A 90 -5.32 -3.17 9.32
N ARG A 91 -6.54 -2.74 9.65
CA ARG A 91 -6.81 -1.45 10.32
C ARG A 91 -6.19 -0.28 9.55
N ALA A 92 -6.35 -0.32 8.23
CA ALA A 92 -5.87 0.70 7.31
C ALA A 92 -6.79 1.92 7.28
N TYR A 93 -6.20 3.10 7.34
CA TYR A 93 -6.86 4.38 7.11
C TYR A 93 -6.32 5.03 5.83
N TYR A 94 -7.14 5.86 5.22
CA TYR A 94 -6.73 6.65 4.08
C TYR A 94 -5.85 7.81 4.54
N ALA A 95 -4.58 7.78 4.15
CA ALA A 95 -3.55 8.76 4.52
C ALA A 95 -3.08 9.62 3.33
N GLY A 96 -3.66 9.41 2.15
CA GLY A 96 -3.34 10.18 0.95
C GLY A 96 -4.10 11.49 0.85
N ASP A 97 -3.78 12.26 -0.20
CA ASP A 97 -4.48 13.51 -0.52
C ASP A 97 -5.79 13.32 -1.28
N GLY A 98 -6.11 12.10 -1.77
CA GLY A 98 -7.37 11.87 -2.50
C GLY A 98 -7.42 12.55 -3.86
N VAL A 99 -6.26 12.83 -4.46
CA VAL A 99 -6.20 13.56 -5.73
C VAL A 99 -6.63 12.63 -6.85
N GLY A 100 -7.84 12.85 -7.35
CA GLY A 100 -8.33 12.33 -8.61
C GLY A 100 -7.95 13.27 -9.75
N ASN A 101 -7.16 12.81 -10.70
CA ASN A 101 -6.90 13.54 -11.93
C ASN A 101 -7.98 13.18 -12.97
N THR A 102 -8.75 14.19 -13.38
CA THR A 102 -9.83 14.07 -14.35
C THR A 102 -9.36 13.87 -15.78
N GLU A 103 -8.10 14.18 -16.08
CA GLU A 103 -7.54 14.07 -17.43
C GLU A 103 -7.21 12.61 -17.80
N GLU A 104 -6.67 11.85 -16.84
CA GLU A 104 -6.35 10.43 -17.02
C GLU A 104 -7.29 9.46 -16.29
N GLY A 105 -8.21 10.00 -15.49
CA GLY A 105 -9.15 9.22 -14.67
C GLY A 105 -8.44 8.33 -13.65
N ASN A 106 -7.35 8.81 -13.04
CA ASN A 106 -6.64 8.10 -11.97
C ASN A 106 -6.80 8.82 -10.64
N ILE A 107 -6.88 8.06 -9.56
CA ILE A 107 -6.91 8.52 -8.18
C ILE A 107 -5.67 7.98 -7.49
N GLN A 108 -4.89 8.87 -6.90
CA GLN A 108 -3.82 8.48 -6.00
C GLN A 108 -4.44 7.98 -4.70
N LEU A 109 -4.04 6.78 -4.29
CA LEU A 109 -4.49 6.10 -3.10
C LEU A 109 -3.28 5.81 -2.23
N ARG A 110 -3.31 6.31 -1.01
CA ARG A 110 -2.34 5.95 0.01
C ARG A 110 -3.08 5.49 1.26
N LEU A 111 -2.83 4.25 1.62
CA LEU A 111 -3.40 3.57 2.78
C LEU A 111 -2.27 3.30 3.75
N GLU A 112 -2.44 3.72 4.98
CA GLU A 112 -1.52 3.42 6.07
C GLU A 112 -2.26 2.52 7.06
N GLY A 113 -1.64 1.42 7.47
CA GLY A 113 -2.24 0.46 8.38
C GLY A 113 -1.47 0.34 9.68
N GLU A 114 -2.09 -0.31 10.66
CA GLU A 114 -1.42 -0.64 11.91
C GLU A 114 -0.51 -1.86 11.73
N THR A 115 -0.96 -2.81 10.92
CA THR A 115 -0.24 -4.07 10.65
C THR A 115 -0.32 -4.41 9.16
N ALA A 116 0.77 -4.95 8.63
CA ALA A 116 0.80 -5.56 7.30
C ALA A 116 1.39 -6.97 7.38
N GLU A 117 0.72 -7.91 6.74
CA GLU A 117 1.19 -9.29 6.58
C GLU A 117 1.37 -9.60 5.10
N GLU A 118 2.45 -10.30 4.77
CA GLU A 118 2.66 -10.89 3.44
C GLU A 118 2.38 -12.40 3.53
N ILE A 119 1.45 -12.89 2.70
CA ILE A 119 1.08 -14.30 2.56
C ILE A 119 1.54 -14.82 1.19
#